data_AF-A0A820JHA0-F1
#
_entry.id   AF-A0A820JHA0-F1
#
_cell.length_a   1.000
_cell.length_b   1.000
_cell.length_c   1.000
_cell.angle_alpha   90.00
_cell.angle_beta   90.00
_cell.angle_gamma   90.00
#
_symmetry.space_group_name_H-M   'P 1'
#
loop_
_entity.id
_entity.type
_entity.pdbx_description
1 polymer ?
#
loop_
_entity_poly.entity_id
_entity_poly.type
_entity_poly.pdbx_seq_one_letter_code
_entity_poly.pdbx_strand_id
1 'polypeptide(L)'
;CNSKSVYGWTNNNYFWLNGECQPNRSVARIEMKTNDAISLIFDCDQRKISMVNERTNAKYDLVVNIDHCPFPWQLHVNLYEANSHVRILAP
;
A
#
# COMPACT_ATOMS: atom_id res chain seq x y z
N CYS A 1 10.62 -6.94 4.64
CA CYS A 1 9.73 -7.85 5.39
C CYS A 1 9.38 -9.00 4.48
N ASN A 2 9.64 -10.25 4.87
CA ASN A 2 9.47 -11.43 4.00
C ASN A 2 8.32 -12.35 4.46
N SER A 3 7.39 -11.84 5.27
CA SER A 3 6.23 -12.63 5.69
C SER A 3 5.20 -12.72 4.57
N LYS A 4 4.62 -13.91 4.38
CA LYS A 4 3.53 -14.14 3.41
C LYS A 4 2.27 -13.33 3.69
N SER A 5 2.17 -12.73 4.87
CA SER A 5 1.09 -11.84 5.28
C SER A 5 1.29 -10.37 4.87
N VAL A 6 2.37 -10.03 4.15
CA VAL A 6 2.69 -8.63 3.80
C VAL A 6 2.16 -8.27 2.41
N TYR A 7 1.40 -7.19 2.37
CA TYR A 7 0.83 -6.58 1.17
C TYR A 7 1.01 -5.06 1.24
N GLY A 8 1.28 -4.41 0.11
CA GLY A 8 1.36 -2.95 0.07
C GLY A 8 2.15 -2.39 -1.11
N TRP A 9 2.53 -1.13 -1.01
CA TRP A 9 3.17 -0.36 -2.08
C TRP A 9 4.43 0.33 -1.60
N THR A 10 5.29 0.71 -2.56
CA THR A 10 6.46 1.55 -2.32
C THR A 10 6.47 2.72 -3.29
N ASN A 11 7.08 3.83 -2.90
CA ASN A 11 7.24 5.03 -3.73
C ASN A 11 8.16 4.82 -4.96
N ASN A 12 8.86 3.68 -5.06
CA ASN A 12 9.76 3.34 -6.17
C ASN A 12 9.09 2.52 -7.26
N ASN A 13 7.76 2.56 -7.36
CA ASN A 13 7.00 1.79 -8.34
C ASN A 13 7.10 0.25 -8.16
N TYR A 14 7.11 -0.19 -6.91
CA TYR A 14 7.01 -1.61 -6.52
C TYR A 14 5.79 -1.84 -5.64
N PHE A 15 5.30 -3.07 -5.63
CA PHE A 15 4.32 -3.54 -4.66
C PHE A 15 4.80 -4.82 -3.99
N TRP A 16 4.26 -5.08 -2.80
CA TRP A 16 4.45 -6.32 -2.06
C TRP A 16 3.18 -7.16 -2.18
N LEU A 17 3.32 -8.41 -2.61
CA LEU A 17 2.26 -9.40 -2.66
C LEU A 17 2.74 -10.66 -1.97
N ASN A 18 2.04 -11.12 -0.94
CA ASN A 18 2.44 -12.30 -0.17
C ASN A 18 3.91 -12.24 0.31
N GLY A 19 4.40 -11.07 0.72
CA GLY A 19 5.79 -10.89 1.15
C GLY A 19 6.83 -10.85 0.03
N GLU A 20 6.43 -10.92 -1.24
CA GLU A 20 7.32 -10.79 -2.38
C GLU A 20 7.23 -9.39 -2.99
N CYS A 21 8.38 -8.75 -3.18
CA CYS A 21 8.48 -7.46 -3.86
C CYS A 21 8.48 -7.66 -5.37
N GLN A 22 7.54 -7.02 -6.05
CA GLN A 22 7.39 -7.12 -7.51
C GLN A 22 7.34 -5.71 -8.12
N PRO A 23 8.00 -5.48 -9.27
CA PRO A 23 7.93 -4.21 -9.97
C PRO A 23 6.53 -4.00 -10.55
N ASN A 24 5.99 -2.80 -10.40
CA ASN A 24 4.76 -2.42 -11.07
C ASN A 24 5.02 -2.13 -12.55
N ARG A 25 4.50 -3.01 -13.41
CA ARG A 25 4.62 -2.92 -14.88
C ARG A 25 3.43 -2.22 -15.54
N SER A 26 2.48 -1.69 -14.76
CA SER A 26 1.36 -0.90 -15.26
C SER A 26 1.83 0.46 -15.80
N VAL A 27 1.03 1.03 -16.71
CA VAL A 27 1.21 2.41 -17.20
C VAL A 27 1.06 3.42 -16.06
N ALA A 28 0.17 3.13 -15.10
CA ALA A 28 0.02 3.93 -13.90
C ALA A 28 1.18 3.61 -12.93
N ARG A 29 2.11 4.55 -12.78
CA ARG A 29 3.26 4.40 -11.88
C ARG A 29 2.86 4.76 -10.45
N ILE A 30 3.21 3.90 -9.50
CA ILE A 30 3.05 4.20 -8.08
C ILE A 30 4.05 5.32 -7.73
N GLU A 31 3.54 6.53 -7.63
CA GLU A 31 4.28 7.74 -7.27
C GLU A 31 3.73 8.27 -5.95
N MET A 32 4.63 8.53 -5.00
CA MET A 32 4.32 9.20 -3.74
C MET A 32 5.32 10.35 -3.55
N LYS A 33 4.81 11.56 -3.39
CA LYS A 33 5.63 12.76 -3.15
C LYS A 33 5.40 13.30 -1.74
N THR A 34 6.35 14.12 -1.27
CA THR A 34 6.18 14.88 -0.03
C THR A 34 4.87 15.68 -0.09
N ASN A 35 4.10 15.62 1.00
CA ASN A 35 2.78 16.24 1.14
C ASN A 35 1.64 15.59 0.32
N ASP A 36 1.86 14.46 -0.35
CA ASP A 36 0.76 13.69 -0.92
C ASP A 36 -0.13 13.15 0.21
N ALA A 37 -1.44 13.30 0.05
CA ALA A 37 -2.43 12.57 0.83
C ALA A 37 -2.70 11.23 0.14
N ILE A 38 -2.59 10.14 0.91
CA ILE A 38 -2.83 8.78 0.42
C ILE A 38 -3.98 8.19 1.23
N SER A 39 -5.03 7.77 0.54
CA SER A 39 -6.15 7.05 1.14
C SER A 39 -5.92 5.55 0.99
N LEU A 40 -5.96 4.84 2.11
CA LEU A 40 -5.96 3.38 2.16
C LEU A 40 -7.36 2.89 2.51
N ILE A 41 -7.94 2.06 1.64
CA ILE A 41 -9.28 1.52 1.80
C ILE A 41 -9.16 0.01 1.96
N PHE A 42 -9.62 -0.51 3.09
CA PHE A 42 -9.63 -1.93 3.40
C PHE A 42 -11.04 -2.47 3.16
N ASP A 43 -11.21 -3.24 2.08
CA ASP A 43 -12.47 -3.89 1.73
C ASP A 43 -12.37 -5.38 2.12
N CYS A 44 -12.90 -5.69 3.31
CA CYS A 44 -12.83 -7.04 3.86
C CYS A 44 -13.73 -8.03 3.11
N ASP A 45 -14.84 -7.55 2.55
CA ASP A 45 -15.81 -8.38 1.83
C ASP A 45 -15.23 -8.82 0.48
N GLN A 46 -14.61 -7.88 -0.24
CA GLN A 46 -13.92 -8.16 -1.50
C GLN A 46 -12.48 -8.65 -1.31
N ARG A 47 -12.01 -8.76 -0.06
CA ARG A 47 -10.64 -9.17 0.31
C ARG A 47 -9.58 -8.36 -0.44
N LYS A 48 -9.73 -7.04 -0.41
CA LYS A 48 -8.93 -6.13 -1.23
C LYS A 48 -8.46 -4.94 -0.42
N ILE A 49 -7.26 -4.46 -0.72
CA ILE A 49 -6.74 -3.19 -0.25
C ILE A 49 -6.59 -2.28 -1.45
N SER A 50 -7.16 -1.08 -1.37
CA SER A 50 -6.99 -0.04 -2.38
C SER A 50 -6.15 1.09 -1.82
N MET A 51 -5.26 1.63 -2.64
CA MET A 51 -4.53 2.87 -2.38
C MET A 51 -4.93 3.91 -3.42
N VAL A 52 -5.31 5.10 -2.96
CA VAL A 52 -5.61 6.25 -3.81
C VAL A 52 -4.62 7.36 -3.47
N ASN A 53 -3.92 7.88 -4.47
CA ASN A 53 -3.17 9.13 -4.32
C ASN A 53 -4.08 10.29 -4.69
N GLU A 54 -4.44 11.12 -3.71
CA GLU A 54 -5.43 12.21 -3.88
C GLU A 54 -4.95 13.30 -4.84
N ARG A 55 -3.64 13.51 -4.99
CA ARG A 55 -3.10 14.49 -5.94
C ARG A 55 -3.28 14.02 -7.38
N THR A 56 -3.04 12.75 -7.66
CA THR A 56 -3.07 12.20 -9.03
C THR A 56 -4.39 11.52 -9.38
N ASN A 57 -5.26 11.27 -8.39
CA ASN A 57 -6.43 10.39 -8.48
C ASN A 57 -6.10 8.97 -8.96
N ALA A 58 -4.83 8.57 -8.91
CA ALA A 58 -4.44 7.22 -9.30
C ALA A 58 -4.84 6.23 -8.20
N LYS A 59 -5.58 5.18 -8.61
CA LYS A 59 -6.03 4.10 -7.74
C LYS A 59 -5.27 2.81 -8.06
N TYR A 60 -4.82 2.15 -7.01
CA TYR A 60 -4.11 0.88 -7.07
C TYR A 60 -4.79 -0.13 -6.17
N ASP A 61 -5.05 -1.31 -6.71
CA ASP A 61 -5.79 -2.37 -6.01
C ASP A 61 -4.87 -3.59 -5.82
N LEU A 62 -4.86 -4.15 -4.61
CA LEU A 62 -4.23 -5.43 -4.30
C LEU A 62 -5.28 -6.38 -3.73
N VAL A 63 -5.47 -7.52 -4.39
CA VAL A 63 -6.27 -8.62 -3.86
C VAL A 63 -5.46 -9.37 -2.81
N VAL A 64 -6.04 -9.56 -1.64
CA VAL A 64 -5.40 -10.22 -0.49
C VAL A 64 -5.87 -11.66 -0.40
N ASN A 65 -4.92 -12.59 -0.34
CA ASN A 65 -5.23 -13.95 0.04
C ASN A 65 -5.37 -14.04 1.57
N ILE A 66 -6.61 -14.18 2.04
CA ILE A 66 -6.92 -14.22 3.47
C ILE A 66 -6.38 -15.46 4.18
N ASP A 67 -6.11 -16.54 3.45
CA ASP A 67 -5.49 -17.75 4.02
C ASP A 67 -4.02 -17.52 4.38
N HIS A 68 -3.38 -16.54 3.74
CA HIS A 68 -2.00 -16.12 4.02
C HIS A 68 -1.93 -14.84 4.87
N CYS A 69 -2.97 -14.00 4.85
CA CYS A 69 -3.08 -12.77 5.63
C CYS A 69 -4.46 -12.69 6.31
N PRO A 70 -4.69 -13.50 7.36
CA PRO A 70 -5.95 -13.53 8.06
C PRO A 70 -6.20 -12.21 8.80
N PHE A 71 -7.48 -11.92 9.06
CA PHE A 71 -7.87 -10.79 9.90
C PHE A 71 -7.46 -11.02 11.37
N PRO A 72 -7.21 -9.94 12.14
CA PRO A 72 -7.27 -8.53 11.75
C PRO A 72 -6.01 -8.05 11.01
N TRP A 73 -6.20 -7.16 10.04
CA TRP A 73 -5.08 -6.53 9.33
C TRP A 73 -4.45 -5.40 10.14
N GLN A 74 -3.14 -5.24 10.00
CA GLN A 74 -2.35 -4.20 10.65
C GLN A 74 -1.71 -3.29 9.60
N LEU A 75 -1.76 -1.98 9.83
CA LEU A 75 -1.05 -1.00 9.00
C LEU A 75 0.41 -0.91 9.45
N HIS A 76 1.33 -1.17 8.53
CA HIS A 76 2.76 -0.96 8.75
C HIS A 76 3.27 0.10 7.77
N VAL A 77 3.81 1.19 8.30
CA VAL A 77 4.42 2.27 7.51
C VAL A 77 5.93 2.20 7.71
N ASN A 78 6.68 2.02 6.63
CA ASN A 78 8.14 2.03 6.65
C ASN A 78 8.66 3.33 6.04
N LEU A 79 9.47 4.06 6.80
CA LEU A 79 10.07 5.33 6.41
C LEU A 79 11.58 5.13 6.24
N TYR A 80 12.05 5.22 5.00
CA TYR A 80 13.45 4.93 4.68
C TYR A 80 14.39 6.11 4.93
N GLU A 81 13.94 7.33 4.62
CA GLU A 81 14.75 8.54 4.73
C GLU A 81 14.70 9.11 6.16
N ALA A 82 15.85 9.56 6.66
CA ALA A 82 15.93 10.25 7.94
C ALA A 82 15.04 11.49 7.97
N ASN A 83 14.43 11.77 9.12
CA ASN A 83 13.49 12.89 9.34
C ASN A 83 12.19 12.82 8.51
N SER A 84 11.93 11.70 7.83
CA SER A 84 10.60 11.42 7.28
C SER A 84 9.58 11.31 8.39
N HIS A 85 8.38 11.81 8.13
CA HIS A 85 7.25 11.70 9.03
C HIS A 85 5.99 11.49 8.21
N VAL A 86 5.04 10.80 8.81
CA VAL A 86 3.69 10.66 8.29
C VAL A 86 2.72 11.22 9.31
N ARG A 87 1.60 11.74 8.83
CA ARG A 87 0.49 12.16 9.67
C ARG A 87 -0.73 11.36 9.24
N ILE A 88 -1.32 10.63 10.20
CA ILE A 88 -2.62 9.99 10.00
C ILE A 88 -3.66 11.12 10.02
N LEU A 89 -4.39 11.25 8.93
CA LEU A 89 -5.49 12.20 8.81
C LEU A 89 -6.77 11.51 9.31
N ALA A 90 -7.57 12.21 10.09
CA ALA A 90 -8.92 11.73 10.39
C ALA A 90 -9.78 11.81 9.12
N PRO A 91 -10.70 10.84 8.92
CA PRO A 91 -11.68 10.91 7.84
C PRO A 91 -12.62 12.12 7.98
#